data_AF-A0A385SVL2-F1
#
_entry.id   AF-A0A385SVL2-F1
#
_cell.length_a   1.000
_cell.length_b   1.000
_cell.length_c   1.000
_cell.angle_alpha   90.00
_cell.angle_beta   90.00
_cell.angle_gamma   90.00
#
_symmetry.space_group_name_H-M   'P 1'
#
loop_
_entity.id
_entity.type
_entity.pdbx_description
1 polymer ?
#
loop_
_entity_poly.entity_id
_entity_poly.type
_entity_poly.pdbx_seq_one_letter_code
_entity_poly.pdbx_strand_id
1 'polypeptide(L)'
;MKKYSMYLWVALIVISMPVTLKAQMGMGKIEEIEAVKGRKLIVMIEEPRERILKRIEKKPKLGSVEDYKADLAKYNANIKEVVEKFWPYDKTGIQYKTFDEIRALAKTKTTEYAVLACISMKASNYHSGYVLNNGLHWVKDIKEDFEDRNDKMFTSILVNTIEDFGGAPVYHTPLFDVFPSKAGLVYGVRAIEGYFTMRIKNKKDGEKRRDLNEQAMAAMAARAPQIANKTLIVRSEWLDEDLTESNIKNVYPYPYKVVDREEMDRIVMKQDAKYAYAVVLPYVVSSSHTNFVLYFHYIMDAADSQSSAFVKPSQGAAMGAAYSGKAGHTNFTEKIFTKMTEQIQGKK
;
A
#
# COMPACT_ATOMS: atom_id res chain seq x y z
N MET A 1 -12.20 47.82 30.75
CA MET A 1 -13.06 47.03 29.84
C MET A 1 -12.76 47.43 28.39
N LYS A 2 -12.01 46.62 27.60
CA LYS A 2 -11.86 46.70 26.11
C LYS A 2 -10.68 45.88 25.52
N LYS A 3 -10.17 44.82 26.19
CA LYS A 3 -9.08 43.98 25.63
C LYS A 3 -9.34 42.47 25.58
N TYR A 4 -10.47 41.99 26.06
CA TYR A 4 -10.79 40.55 26.08
C TYR A 4 -11.80 40.09 25.02
N SER A 5 -12.44 40.99 24.27
CA SER A 5 -13.44 40.56 23.26
C SER A 5 -12.82 40.15 21.92
N MET A 6 -11.56 40.49 21.63
CA MET A 6 -10.95 40.16 20.32
C MET A 6 -10.42 38.73 20.23
N TYR A 7 -10.01 38.13 21.36
CA TYR A 7 -9.52 36.75 21.40
C TYR A 7 -10.64 35.70 21.39
N LEU A 8 -11.85 36.06 21.84
CA LEU A 8 -12.99 35.15 21.83
C LEU A 8 -13.52 34.90 20.41
N TRP A 9 -13.41 35.88 19.50
CA TRP A 9 -13.85 35.73 18.11
C TRP A 9 -12.87 34.95 17.23
N VAL A 10 -11.56 35.01 17.52
CA VAL A 10 -10.57 34.17 16.81
C VAL A 10 -10.65 32.70 17.24
N ALA A 11 -11.00 32.42 18.49
CA ALA A 11 -11.22 31.05 18.98
C ALA A 11 -12.49 30.39 18.40
N LEU A 12 -13.52 31.17 18.05
CA LEU A 12 -14.80 30.65 17.52
C LEU A 12 -14.82 30.41 16.01
N ILE A 13 -13.90 31.01 15.24
CA ILE A 13 -13.81 30.81 13.77
C ILE A 13 -12.98 29.56 13.42
N VAL A 14 -12.14 29.05 14.33
CA VAL A 14 -11.33 27.83 14.09
C VAL A 14 -12.13 26.54 14.34
N ILE A 15 -13.24 26.60 15.08
CA ILE A 15 -14.03 25.42 15.49
C ILE A 15 -15.14 25.07 14.48
N SER A 16 -15.42 25.94 13.50
CA SER A 16 -16.58 25.83 12.61
C SER A 16 -16.25 25.60 11.14
N MET A 17 -15.08 25.04 10.81
CA MET A 17 -14.91 24.42 9.49
C MET A 17 -15.46 22.99 9.55
N PRO A 18 -16.69 22.71 9.07
CA PRO A 18 -17.01 21.38 8.65
C PRO A 18 -16.05 21.07 7.51
N VAL A 19 -14.97 20.35 7.82
CA VAL A 19 -14.13 19.73 6.80
C VAL A 19 -15.01 18.64 6.19
N THR A 20 -15.89 19.06 5.28
CA THR A 20 -16.52 18.15 4.33
C THR A 20 -15.40 17.72 3.41
N LEU A 21 -14.65 16.71 3.86
CA LEU A 21 -13.76 15.90 3.04
C LEU A 21 -14.65 15.31 1.93
N LYS A 22 -14.84 16.08 0.85
CA LYS A 22 -15.54 15.65 -0.34
C LYS A 22 -14.84 14.39 -0.83
N ALA A 23 -15.61 13.29 -0.89
CA ALA A 23 -15.29 12.02 -1.53
C ALA A 23 -13.89 11.47 -1.22
N GLN A 24 -13.81 10.62 -0.20
CA GLN A 24 -12.65 9.75 0.02
C GLN A 24 -12.32 8.96 -1.25
N MET A 25 -11.16 9.28 -1.82
CA MET A 25 -10.53 8.55 -2.92
C MET A 25 -10.61 7.03 -2.68
N GLY A 26 -11.20 6.29 -3.61
CA GLY A 26 -10.99 4.85 -3.75
C GLY A 26 -11.73 3.90 -2.79
N MET A 27 -12.90 4.27 -2.28
CA MET A 27 -13.66 3.43 -1.34
C MET A 27 -15.04 3.07 -1.89
N GLY A 28 -15.04 2.40 -3.04
CA GLY A 28 -16.16 2.16 -3.94
C GLY A 28 -17.48 1.77 -3.29
N LYS A 29 -18.57 2.03 -4.02
CA LYS A 29 -19.93 1.64 -3.64
C LYS A 29 -20.06 0.13 -3.65
N ILE A 30 -21.06 -0.38 -2.94
CA ILE A 30 -21.24 -1.83 -2.82
C ILE A 30 -21.62 -2.43 -4.16
N GLU A 31 -22.36 -1.69 -4.97
CA GLU A 31 -22.75 -2.08 -6.33
C GLU A 31 -21.53 -2.21 -7.26
N GLU A 32 -20.53 -1.34 -7.10
CA GLU A 32 -19.26 -1.42 -7.83
C GLU A 32 -18.41 -2.62 -7.38
N ILE A 33 -18.40 -2.92 -6.08
CA ILE A 33 -17.74 -4.10 -5.52
C ILE A 33 -18.36 -5.39 -6.09
N GLU A 34 -19.69 -5.49 -6.07
CA GLU A 34 -20.40 -6.64 -6.64
C GLU A 34 -20.18 -6.75 -8.16
N ALA A 35 -20.12 -5.63 -8.88
CA ALA A 35 -19.80 -5.62 -10.29
C ALA A 35 -18.39 -6.17 -10.55
N VAL A 36 -17.37 -5.78 -9.77
CA VAL A 36 -16.02 -6.32 -9.92
C VAL A 36 -15.99 -7.84 -9.67
N LYS A 37 -16.71 -8.32 -8.64
CA LYS A 37 -16.75 -9.76 -8.29
C LYS A 37 -17.38 -10.62 -9.38
N GLY A 38 -18.36 -10.09 -10.11
CA GLY A 38 -19.13 -10.82 -11.11
C GLY A 38 -18.59 -10.75 -12.55
N ARG A 39 -17.52 -10.00 -12.80
CA ARG A 39 -16.96 -9.77 -14.14
C ARG A 39 -15.72 -10.62 -14.40
N LYS A 40 -15.42 -10.85 -15.68
CA LYS A 40 -14.16 -11.46 -16.11
C LYS A 40 -13.00 -10.53 -15.74
N LEU A 41 -11.88 -11.09 -15.32
CA LEU A 41 -10.73 -10.30 -14.89
C LEU A 41 -9.77 -10.02 -16.06
N ILE A 42 -9.40 -8.77 -16.23
CA ILE A 42 -8.20 -8.36 -16.96
C ILE A 42 -7.13 -7.96 -15.95
N VAL A 43 -5.94 -8.52 -16.08
CA VAL A 43 -4.77 -8.14 -15.31
C VAL A 43 -3.83 -7.34 -16.22
N MET A 44 -3.45 -6.15 -15.75
CA MET A 44 -2.50 -5.31 -16.47
C MET A 44 -1.07 -5.89 -16.35
N ILE A 45 -0.46 -6.14 -17.50
CA ILE A 45 0.95 -6.49 -17.64
C ILE A 45 1.72 -5.30 -18.25
N GLU A 46 3.02 -5.25 -17.98
CA GLU A 46 3.90 -4.17 -18.44
C GLU A 46 4.64 -4.55 -19.72
N GLU A 47 4.94 -3.54 -20.54
CA GLU A 47 5.82 -3.64 -21.69
C GLU A 47 6.88 -2.51 -21.64
N PRO A 48 8.01 -2.65 -22.35
CA PRO A 48 9.02 -1.60 -22.36
C PRO A 48 8.46 -0.26 -22.86
N ARG A 49 8.51 0.78 -22.03
CA ARG A 49 7.99 2.11 -22.37
C ARG A 49 9.10 3.01 -22.91
N GLU A 50 8.84 3.66 -24.04
CA GLU A 50 9.79 4.58 -24.69
C GLU A 50 10.33 5.66 -23.74
N ARG A 51 9.48 6.18 -22.85
CA ARG A 51 9.90 7.16 -21.83
C ARG A 51 10.96 6.63 -20.86
N ILE A 52 10.86 5.37 -20.46
CA ILE A 52 11.85 4.75 -19.56
C ILE A 52 13.11 4.41 -20.36
N LEU A 53 12.98 3.87 -21.57
CA LEU A 53 14.11 3.59 -22.46
C LEU A 53 14.97 4.84 -22.69
N LYS A 54 14.35 5.96 -23.11
CA LYS A 54 15.02 7.25 -23.27
C LYS A 54 15.65 7.77 -21.98
N ARG A 55 15.09 7.42 -20.81
CA ARG A 55 15.65 7.82 -19.51
C ARG A 55 16.90 7.02 -19.17
N ILE A 56 16.90 5.72 -19.44
CA ILE A 56 18.04 4.81 -19.26
C ILE A 56 19.20 5.23 -20.18
N GLU A 57 18.91 5.46 -21.46
CA GLU A 57 19.89 5.94 -22.45
C GLU A 57 20.57 7.24 -22.00
N LYS A 58 19.79 8.20 -21.47
CA LYS A 58 20.32 9.48 -20.99
C LYS A 58 21.04 9.38 -19.65
N LYS A 59 20.76 8.36 -18.84
CA LYS A 59 21.31 8.18 -17.49
C LYS A 59 21.64 6.70 -17.26
N PRO A 60 22.75 6.19 -17.83
CA PRO A 60 23.13 4.76 -17.71
C PRO A 60 23.31 4.27 -16.27
N LYS A 61 23.59 5.18 -15.32
CA LYS A 61 23.63 4.86 -13.88
C LYS A 61 22.30 4.36 -13.29
N LEU A 62 21.19 4.48 -14.03
CA LEU A 62 19.88 3.97 -13.63
C LEU A 62 19.68 2.48 -14.00
N GLY A 63 20.66 1.84 -14.65
CA GLY A 63 20.60 0.46 -15.13
C GLY A 63 20.72 0.35 -16.65
N SER A 64 20.50 -0.86 -17.18
CA SER A 64 20.51 -1.14 -18.63
C SER A 64 19.10 -1.39 -19.19
N VAL A 65 18.97 -1.40 -20.52
CA VAL A 65 17.71 -1.77 -21.19
C VAL A 65 17.39 -3.25 -20.93
N GLU A 66 18.42 -4.09 -20.84
CA GLU A 66 18.35 -5.51 -20.56
C GLU A 66 17.83 -5.77 -19.14
N ASP A 67 18.36 -5.05 -18.14
CA ASP A 67 17.85 -5.10 -16.76
C ASP A 67 16.36 -4.75 -16.71
N TYR A 68 15.97 -3.66 -17.39
CA TYR A 68 14.58 -3.21 -17.40
C TYR A 68 13.65 -4.27 -18.01
N LYS A 69 14.03 -4.86 -19.15
CA LYS A 69 13.26 -5.93 -19.79
C LYS A 69 13.18 -7.17 -18.91
N ALA A 70 14.27 -7.55 -18.24
CA ALA A 70 14.31 -8.70 -17.34
C ALA A 70 13.39 -8.49 -16.12
N ASP A 71 13.41 -7.30 -15.52
CA ASP A 71 12.55 -6.97 -14.38
C ASP A 71 11.08 -6.92 -14.78
N LEU A 72 10.74 -6.39 -15.96
CA LEU A 72 9.37 -6.45 -16.48
C LEU A 72 8.90 -7.89 -16.71
N ALA A 73 9.76 -8.75 -17.27
CA ALA A 73 9.43 -10.16 -17.47
C ALA A 73 9.19 -10.87 -16.11
N LYS A 74 10.06 -10.61 -15.12
CA LYS A 74 9.90 -11.13 -13.74
C LYS A 74 8.60 -10.63 -13.11
N TYR A 75 8.30 -9.33 -13.19
CA TYR A 75 7.04 -8.76 -12.68
C TYR A 75 5.81 -9.38 -13.37
N ASN A 76 5.81 -9.48 -14.70
CA ASN A 76 4.70 -10.04 -15.46
C ASN A 76 4.46 -11.51 -15.11
N ALA A 77 5.52 -12.30 -14.91
CA ALA A 77 5.40 -13.67 -14.43
C ALA A 77 4.86 -13.73 -12.99
N ASN A 78 5.37 -12.88 -12.10
CA ASN A 78 4.94 -12.82 -10.70
C ASN A 78 3.46 -12.46 -10.56
N ILE A 79 2.97 -11.42 -11.25
CA ILE A 79 1.56 -11.02 -11.13
C ILE A 79 0.62 -12.07 -11.72
N LYS A 80 1.01 -12.76 -12.79
CA LYS A 80 0.26 -13.91 -13.33
C LYS A 80 0.12 -15.00 -12.28
N GLU A 81 1.24 -15.46 -11.73
CA GLU A 81 1.28 -16.53 -10.72
C GLU A 81 0.46 -16.15 -9.47
N VAL A 82 0.60 -14.91 -8.99
CA VAL A 82 -0.12 -14.43 -7.81
C VAL A 82 -1.63 -14.34 -8.07
N VAL A 83 -2.07 -13.80 -9.20
CA VAL A 83 -3.50 -13.70 -9.51
C VAL A 83 -4.11 -15.09 -9.70
N GLU A 84 -3.46 -15.96 -10.46
CA GLU A 84 -3.93 -17.33 -10.68
C GLU A 84 -4.06 -18.10 -9.36
N LYS A 85 -3.15 -17.87 -8.41
CA LYS A 85 -3.19 -18.53 -7.11
C LYS A 85 -4.18 -17.88 -6.15
N PHE A 86 -4.20 -16.56 -6.03
CA PHE A 86 -4.81 -15.85 -4.90
C PHE A 86 -6.00 -14.96 -5.24
N TRP A 87 -6.33 -14.74 -6.51
CA TRP A 87 -7.54 -13.99 -6.84
C TRP A 87 -8.77 -14.68 -6.22
N PRO A 88 -9.58 -13.99 -5.42
CA PRO A 88 -10.61 -14.64 -4.61
C PRO A 88 -11.92 -14.89 -5.37
N TYR A 89 -12.04 -14.38 -6.59
CA TYR A 89 -13.26 -14.46 -7.41
C TYR A 89 -13.04 -15.35 -8.64
N ASP A 90 -13.99 -15.32 -9.57
CA ASP A 90 -13.91 -16.16 -10.77
C ASP A 90 -12.58 -15.95 -11.52
N LYS A 91 -11.88 -17.07 -11.73
CA LYS A 91 -10.59 -17.13 -12.43
C LYS A 91 -10.75 -17.62 -13.87
N THR A 92 -11.95 -18.00 -14.28
CA THR A 92 -12.20 -18.46 -15.64
C THR A 92 -12.09 -17.29 -16.61
N GLY A 93 -11.26 -17.46 -17.65
CA GLY A 93 -11.06 -16.43 -18.66
C GLY A 93 -10.33 -15.17 -18.19
N ILE A 94 -9.42 -15.28 -17.19
CA ILE A 94 -8.47 -14.21 -16.89
C ILE A 94 -7.69 -13.86 -18.17
N GLN A 95 -7.63 -12.56 -18.49
CA GLN A 95 -6.86 -12.04 -19.61
C GLN A 95 -5.72 -11.18 -19.11
N TYR A 96 -4.59 -11.21 -19.81
CA TYR A 96 -3.43 -10.37 -19.54
C TYR A 96 -3.29 -9.38 -20.68
N LYS A 97 -3.35 -8.08 -20.37
CA LYS A 97 -3.31 -7.01 -21.37
C LYS A 97 -2.39 -5.88 -20.93
N THR A 98 -1.78 -5.21 -21.90
CA THR A 98 -1.02 -3.97 -21.68
C THR A 98 -1.95 -2.80 -21.35
N PHE A 99 -1.39 -1.71 -20.82
CA PHE A 99 -2.15 -0.49 -20.53
C PHE A 99 -2.91 0.04 -21.77
N ASP A 100 -2.27 0.04 -22.93
CA ASP A 100 -2.85 0.57 -24.16
C ASP A 100 -3.98 -0.32 -24.70
N GLU A 101 -3.84 -1.65 -24.61
CA GLU A 101 -4.92 -2.59 -24.94
C GLU A 101 -6.13 -2.41 -24.02
N ILE A 102 -5.91 -2.23 -22.71
CA ILE A 102 -6.99 -1.97 -21.75
C ILE A 102 -7.69 -0.64 -22.08
N ARG A 103 -6.93 0.42 -22.39
CA ARG A 103 -7.49 1.72 -22.81
C ARG A 103 -8.26 1.64 -24.11
N ALA A 104 -7.78 0.86 -25.08
CA ALA A 104 -8.50 0.61 -26.31
C ALA A 104 -9.83 -0.12 -26.05
N LEU A 105 -9.81 -1.13 -25.19
CA LEU A 105 -11.00 -1.89 -24.81
C LEU A 105 -12.01 -1.03 -24.02
N ALA A 106 -11.55 -0.20 -23.08
CA ALA A 106 -12.43 0.71 -22.33
C ALA A 106 -13.22 1.66 -23.26
N LYS A 107 -12.62 2.09 -24.39
CA LYS A 107 -13.30 2.94 -25.39
C LYS A 107 -14.43 2.23 -26.14
N THR A 108 -14.47 0.89 -26.15
CA THR A 108 -15.57 0.14 -26.77
C THR A 108 -16.82 0.12 -25.90
N LYS A 109 -16.78 0.71 -24.69
CA LYS A 109 -17.88 0.78 -23.73
C LYS A 109 -18.41 -0.60 -23.31
N THR A 110 -17.57 -1.64 -23.37
CA THR A 110 -17.88 -2.92 -22.76
C THR A 110 -17.97 -2.78 -21.25
N THR A 111 -18.80 -3.60 -20.60
CA THR A 111 -18.92 -3.71 -19.14
C THR A 111 -18.58 -5.12 -18.64
N GLU A 112 -18.08 -5.98 -19.52
CA GLU A 112 -17.84 -7.40 -19.20
C GLU A 112 -16.67 -7.63 -18.25
N TYR A 113 -15.80 -6.64 -18.09
CA TYR A 113 -14.51 -6.80 -17.45
C TYR A 113 -14.34 -5.95 -16.19
N ALA A 114 -13.65 -6.54 -15.21
CA ALA A 114 -12.93 -5.82 -14.17
C ALA A 114 -11.45 -5.77 -14.55
N VAL A 115 -10.74 -4.75 -14.06
CA VAL A 115 -9.32 -4.52 -14.34
C VAL A 115 -8.56 -4.46 -13.02
N LEU A 116 -7.57 -5.34 -12.86
CA LEU A 116 -6.56 -5.28 -11.81
C LEU A 116 -5.27 -4.71 -12.38
N ALA A 117 -4.72 -3.68 -11.76
CA ALA A 117 -3.50 -3.04 -12.24
C ALA A 117 -2.58 -2.65 -11.08
N CYS A 118 -1.26 -2.77 -11.28
CA CYS A 118 -0.28 -2.08 -10.44
C CYS A 118 0.15 -0.80 -11.13
N ILE A 119 0.00 0.34 -10.46
CA ILE A 119 0.33 1.65 -11.01
C ILE A 119 1.26 2.38 -10.04
N SER A 120 2.37 2.89 -10.57
CA SER A 120 3.22 3.79 -9.79
C SER A 120 2.62 5.18 -9.72
N MET A 121 2.59 5.71 -8.52
CA MET A 121 1.96 6.96 -8.13
C MET A 121 3.02 7.86 -7.51
N LYS A 122 2.87 9.17 -7.70
CA LYS A 122 3.66 10.17 -6.98
C LYS A 122 2.76 11.20 -6.34
N ALA A 123 3.19 11.73 -5.20
CA ALA A 123 2.54 12.91 -4.61
C ALA A 123 2.49 14.05 -5.65
N SER A 124 1.35 14.71 -5.79
CA SER A 124 1.26 15.85 -6.70
C SER A 124 1.97 17.07 -6.11
N ASN A 125 2.66 17.84 -6.95
CA ASN A 125 3.28 19.10 -6.54
C ASN A 125 2.35 20.32 -6.75
N TYR A 126 1.22 20.14 -7.44
CA TYR A 126 0.39 21.24 -7.94
C TYR A 126 -1.06 21.22 -7.42
N HIS A 127 -1.53 20.07 -6.95
CA HIS A 127 -2.91 19.87 -6.48
C HIS A 127 -2.93 18.82 -5.38
N SER A 128 -3.97 18.80 -4.54
CA SER A 128 -4.15 17.74 -3.55
C SER A 128 -4.22 16.36 -4.22
N GLY A 129 -3.55 15.37 -3.65
CA GLY A 129 -3.59 13.98 -4.10
C GLY A 129 -2.34 13.53 -4.86
N TYR A 130 -2.52 12.65 -5.84
CA TYR A 130 -1.44 11.96 -6.54
C TYR A 130 -1.56 12.07 -8.06
N VAL A 131 -0.43 11.88 -8.72
CA VAL A 131 -0.34 11.72 -10.18
C VAL A 131 -0.08 10.24 -10.48
N LEU A 132 -0.98 9.64 -11.24
CA LEU A 132 -0.85 8.27 -11.75
C LEU A 132 0.11 8.26 -12.94
N ASN A 133 0.98 7.26 -13.01
CA ASN A 133 1.71 6.94 -14.24
C ASN A 133 0.95 5.90 -15.06
N ASN A 134 1.27 5.78 -16.36
CA ASN A 134 0.72 4.72 -17.21
C ASN A 134 1.51 3.42 -17.00
N GLY A 135 1.49 2.87 -15.78
CA GLY A 135 2.24 1.66 -15.39
C GLY A 135 3.36 1.90 -14.36
N LEU A 136 4.25 0.91 -14.23
CA LEU A 136 5.28 0.83 -13.20
C LEU A 136 6.52 1.68 -13.47
N HIS A 137 6.94 2.45 -12.47
CA HIS A 137 8.24 3.11 -12.48
C HIS A 137 9.38 2.10 -12.35
N TRP A 138 10.51 2.39 -13.00
CA TRP A 138 11.65 1.49 -12.97
C TRP A 138 12.99 2.23 -12.93
N VAL A 139 13.82 1.85 -11.96
CA VAL A 139 15.25 2.16 -11.87
C VAL A 139 15.90 0.89 -11.30
N LYS A 140 17.08 0.51 -11.80
CA LYS A 140 17.82 -0.62 -11.26
C LYS A 140 18.17 -0.36 -9.80
N ASP A 141 18.01 -1.40 -8.97
CA ASP A 141 18.29 -1.36 -7.54
C ASP A 141 17.65 -0.14 -6.88
N ILE A 142 16.37 0.14 -7.23
CA ILE A 142 15.61 1.22 -6.63
C ILE A 142 15.59 1.02 -5.12
N LYS A 143 16.54 1.68 -4.44
CA LYS A 143 16.51 1.81 -3.00
C LYS A 143 15.24 2.58 -2.70
N GLU A 144 14.50 2.15 -1.69
CA GLU A 144 13.36 2.88 -1.14
C GLU A 144 13.81 4.17 -0.44
N ASP A 145 15.01 4.69 -0.75
CA ASP A 145 15.60 5.92 -0.24
C ASP A 145 14.97 7.13 -0.94
N PHE A 146 13.89 7.61 -0.33
CA PHE A 146 13.20 8.85 -0.71
C PHE A 146 13.81 10.07 -0.04
N GLU A 147 15.14 10.18 -0.01
CA GLU A 147 15.84 11.30 0.64
C GLU A 147 15.49 12.65 0.00
N ASP A 148 15.12 12.65 -1.28
CA ASP A 148 14.78 13.86 -2.04
C ASP A 148 13.27 14.11 -2.18
N ARG A 149 12.87 15.37 -1.94
CA ARG A 149 11.47 15.82 -1.86
C ARG A 149 10.63 15.61 -3.12
N ASN A 150 11.26 15.37 -4.28
CA ASN A 150 10.61 15.46 -5.59
C ASN A 150 10.20 14.13 -6.24
N ASP A 151 10.68 12.99 -5.75
CA ASP A 151 10.49 11.66 -6.38
C ASP A 151 9.89 10.62 -5.43
N LYS A 152 8.97 11.04 -4.55
CA LYS A 152 8.23 10.14 -3.64
C LYS A 152 7.25 9.26 -4.42
N MET A 153 7.78 8.18 -4.95
CA MET A 153 7.05 7.22 -5.74
C MET A 153 6.71 6.01 -4.91
N PHE A 154 5.48 5.55 -5.02
CA PHE A 154 5.05 4.27 -4.50
C PHE A 154 4.20 3.60 -5.56
N THR A 155 4.05 2.28 -5.47
CA THR A 155 3.13 1.56 -6.34
C THR A 155 1.91 1.18 -5.54
N SER A 156 0.73 1.32 -6.15
CA SER A 156 -0.49 0.73 -5.61
C SER A 156 -0.99 -0.34 -6.55
N ILE A 157 -1.55 -1.40 -5.97
CA ILE A 157 -2.46 -2.26 -6.71
C ILE A 157 -3.86 -1.64 -6.61
N LEU A 158 -4.60 -1.67 -7.71
CA LEU A 158 -5.95 -1.14 -7.77
C LEU A 158 -6.85 -2.05 -8.60
N VAL A 159 -8.14 -1.95 -8.31
CA VAL A 159 -9.19 -2.64 -9.06
C VAL A 159 -10.26 -1.66 -9.51
N ASN A 160 -10.67 -1.80 -10.76
CA ASN A 160 -11.67 -0.99 -11.43
C ASN A 160 -12.62 -1.87 -12.24
N THR A 161 -13.80 -1.34 -12.54
CA THR A 161 -14.60 -1.71 -13.70
C THR A 161 -13.93 -1.16 -14.98
N ILE A 162 -14.00 -1.87 -16.10
CA ILE A 162 -13.29 -1.50 -17.34
C ILE A 162 -13.70 -0.11 -17.87
N GLU A 163 -14.96 0.26 -17.76
CA GLU A 163 -15.50 1.55 -18.16
C GLU A 163 -14.94 2.72 -17.31
N ASP A 164 -14.52 2.44 -16.08
CA ASP A 164 -13.93 3.42 -15.17
C ASP A 164 -12.39 3.35 -15.15
N PHE A 165 -11.78 2.62 -16.09
CA PHE A 165 -10.33 2.51 -16.17
C PHE A 165 -9.67 3.88 -16.44
N GLY A 166 -8.79 4.30 -15.52
CA GLY A 166 -8.18 5.63 -15.50
C GLY A 166 -8.95 6.67 -14.68
N GLY A 167 -10.12 6.32 -14.16
CA GLY A 167 -10.88 7.09 -13.16
C GLY A 167 -10.48 6.75 -11.72
N ALA A 168 -11.37 7.06 -10.78
CA ALA A 168 -11.18 6.67 -9.39
C ALA A 168 -11.32 5.13 -9.25
N PRO A 169 -10.43 4.45 -8.53
CA PRO A 169 -10.53 3.01 -8.36
C PRO A 169 -11.73 2.62 -7.47
N VAL A 170 -12.30 1.44 -7.71
CA VAL A 170 -13.27 0.83 -6.78
C VAL A 170 -12.57 0.59 -5.44
N TYR A 171 -11.34 0.09 -5.50
CA TYR A 171 -10.44 0.02 -4.38
C TYR A 171 -8.98 0.04 -4.83
N HIS A 172 -8.11 0.58 -3.98
CA HIS A 172 -6.67 0.49 -4.15
C HIS A 172 -5.99 0.38 -2.79
N THR A 173 -4.81 -0.23 -2.79
CA THR A 173 -3.93 -0.23 -1.63
C THR A 173 -2.48 0.01 -2.09
N PRO A 174 -1.69 0.81 -1.37
CA PRO A 174 -0.26 0.90 -1.62
C PRO A 174 0.40 -0.46 -1.40
N LEU A 175 1.39 -0.78 -2.22
CA LEU A 175 2.30 -1.90 -2.02
C LEU A 175 3.54 -1.41 -1.27
N PHE A 176 4.24 -2.33 -0.60
CA PHE A 176 5.45 -1.97 0.13
C PHE A 176 6.67 -1.75 -0.77
N ASP A 177 6.77 -2.44 -1.92
CA ASP A 177 7.84 -2.17 -2.90
C ASP A 177 7.38 -1.21 -4.01
N VAL A 178 8.29 -0.33 -4.45
CA VAL A 178 8.05 0.50 -5.65
C VAL A 178 7.94 -0.37 -6.90
N PHE A 179 8.81 -1.38 -7.04
CA PHE A 179 8.69 -2.40 -8.07
C PHE A 179 8.21 -3.70 -7.41
N PRO A 180 6.95 -4.13 -7.62
CA PRO A 180 6.31 -5.12 -6.76
C PRO A 180 7.01 -6.48 -6.71
N SER A 181 7.31 -6.98 -5.50
CA SER A 181 7.70 -8.37 -5.26
C SER A 181 6.48 -9.31 -5.26
N LYS A 182 6.69 -10.64 -5.20
CA LYS A 182 5.56 -11.58 -5.06
C LYS A 182 4.81 -11.34 -3.75
N ALA A 183 5.50 -11.16 -2.63
CA ALA A 183 4.88 -10.87 -1.35
C ALA A 183 4.05 -9.58 -1.41
N GLY A 184 4.55 -8.53 -2.08
CA GLY A 184 3.81 -7.28 -2.29
C GLY A 184 2.52 -7.49 -3.05
N LEU A 185 2.58 -8.25 -4.14
CA LEU A 185 1.40 -8.60 -4.95
C LEU A 185 0.40 -9.46 -4.17
N VAL A 186 0.85 -10.44 -3.37
CA VAL A 186 -0.01 -11.26 -2.52
C VAL A 186 -0.75 -10.39 -1.51
N TYR A 187 -0.02 -9.53 -0.79
CA TYR A 187 -0.62 -8.56 0.13
C TYR A 187 -1.68 -7.72 -0.59
N GLY A 188 -1.35 -7.20 -1.77
CA GLY A 188 -2.24 -6.37 -2.56
C GLY A 188 -3.57 -7.05 -2.92
N VAL A 189 -3.51 -8.29 -3.43
CA VAL A 189 -4.71 -9.08 -3.77
C VAL A 189 -5.53 -9.41 -2.52
N ARG A 190 -4.88 -9.80 -1.42
CA ARG A 190 -5.55 -10.11 -0.16
C ARG A 190 -6.17 -8.88 0.50
N ALA A 191 -5.57 -7.71 0.35
CA ALA A 191 -6.13 -6.45 0.83
C ALA A 191 -7.43 -6.10 0.07
N ILE A 192 -7.47 -6.31 -1.26
CA ILE A 192 -8.70 -6.16 -2.05
C ILE A 192 -9.80 -7.11 -1.54
N GLU A 193 -9.47 -8.39 -1.38
CA GLU A 193 -10.39 -9.41 -0.87
C GLU A 193 -10.95 -9.05 0.52
N GLY A 194 -10.07 -8.72 1.45
CA GLY A 194 -10.43 -8.37 2.82
C GLY A 194 -11.31 -7.13 2.88
N TYR A 195 -10.96 -6.11 2.09
CA TYR A 195 -11.77 -4.89 1.99
C TYR A 195 -13.16 -5.17 1.42
N PHE A 196 -13.27 -5.92 0.32
CA PHE A 196 -14.57 -6.26 -0.28
C PHE A 196 -15.43 -7.09 0.66
N THR A 197 -14.85 -8.11 1.29
CA THR A 197 -15.53 -8.98 2.25
C THR A 197 -16.09 -8.18 3.42
N MET A 198 -15.27 -7.31 4.02
CA MET A 198 -15.70 -6.42 5.10
C MET A 198 -16.84 -5.49 4.63
N ARG A 199 -16.70 -4.84 3.48
CA ARG A 199 -17.71 -3.89 2.99
C ARG A 199 -19.07 -4.56 2.72
N ILE A 200 -19.08 -5.76 2.15
CA ILE A 200 -20.30 -6.52 1.89
C ILE A 200 -20.97 -6.96 3.19
N LYS A 201 -20.19 -7.54 4.11
CA LYS A 201 -20.69 -7.96 5.43
C LYS A 201 -21.36 -6.78 6.15
N ASN A 202 -20.70 -5.63 6.16
CA ASN A 202 -21.18 -4.51 6.97
C ASN A 202 -22.43 -3.84 6.35
N LYS A 203 -22.61 -3.90 5.01
CA LYS A 203 -23.91 -3.53 4.39
C LYS A 203 -25.02 -4.46 4.86
N LYS A 204 -24.77 -5.76 4.94
CA LYS A 204 -25.75 -6.76 5.41
C LYS A 204 -26.13 -6.52 6.88
N ASP A 205 -25.16 -6.12 7.69
CA ASP A 205 -25.33 -5.91 9.14
C ASP A 205 -25.83 -4.49 9.49
N GLY A 206 -25.98 -3.60 8.49
CA GLY A 206 -26.52 -2.24 8.67
C GLY A 206 -25.56 -1.25 9.35
N GLU A 207 -24.26 -1.54 9.35
CA GLU A 207 -23.25 -0.81 10.12
C GLU A 207 -22.77 0.48 9.43
N LYS A 208 -22.33 1.47 10.22
CA LYS A 208 -21.84 2.76 9.70
C LYS A 208 -20.34 2.71 9.43
N ARG A 209 -19.87 3.64 8.59
CA ARG A 209 -18.46 3.73 8.20
C ARG A 209 -17.49 3.94 9.37
N ARG A 210 -17.86 4.73 10.37
CA ARG A 210 -17.01 4.97 11.56
C ARG A 210 -16.74 3.66 12.31
N ASP A 211 -17.75 2.81 12.37
CA ASP A 211 -17.70 1.50 13.01
C ASP A 211 -16.66 0.61 12.30
N LEU A 212 -16.44 0.78 10.99
CA LEU A 212 -15.45 0.01 10.22
C LEU A 212 -14.02 0.19 10.75
N ASN A 213 -13.62 1.43 11.03
CA ASN A 213 -12.27 1.70 11.51
C ASN A 213 -12.08 1.14 12.93
N GLU A 214 -13.08 1.33 13.79
CA GLU A 214 -13.06 0.81 15.16
C GLU A 214 -13.04 -0.73 15.16
N GLN A 215 -13.81 -1.38 14.28
CA GLN A 215 -13.81 -2.82 14.08
C GLN A 215 -12.49 -3.35 13.51
N ALA A 216 -11.92 -2.70 12.49
CA ALA A 216 -10.63 -3.10 11.93
C ALA A 216 -9.54 -3.03 13.00
N MET A 217 -9.52 -1.96 13.80
CA MET A 217 -8.61 -1.79 14.93
C MET A 217 -8.83 -2.83 16.02
N ALA A 218 -10.09 -3.14 16.37
CA ALA A 218 -10.41 -4.16 17.36
C ALA A 218 -10.02 -5.57 16.89
N ALA A 219 -10.30 -5.90 15.62
CA ALA A 219 -9.95 -7.17 15.01
C ALA A 219 -8.42 -7.34 14.93
N MET A 220 -7.68 -6.27 14.61
CA MET A 220 -6.24 -6.27 14.66
C MET A 220 -5.73 -6.46 16.11
N ALA A 221 -6.26 -5.71 17.08
CA ALA A 221 -5.87 -5.84 18.49
C ALA A 221 -6.14 -7.26 19.05
N ALA A 222 -7.20 -7.93 18.59
CA ALA A 222 -7.49 -9.31 18.95
C ALA A 222 -6.51 -10.32 18.34
N ARG A 223 -5.93 -10.01 17.17
CA ARG A 223 -4.91 -10.83 16.50
C ARG A 223 -3.51 -10.60 17.04
N ALA A 224 -3.20 -9.39 17.51
CA ALA A 224 -1.85 -8.99 17.94
C ALA A 224 -1.18 -10.02 18.87
N PRO A 225 -1.82 -10.56 19.93
CA PRO A 225 -1.19 -11.52 20.83
C PRO A 225 -0.80 -12.84 20.16
N GLN A 226 -1.45 -13.22 19.06
CA GLN A 226 -1.17 -14.47 18.35
C GLN A 226 0.20 -14.44 17.66
N ILE A 227 0.74 -13.25 17.38
CA ILE A 227 2.06 -13.06 16.78
C ILE A 227 3.18 -13.57 17.70
N ALA A 228 2.99 -13.54 19.02
CA ALA A 228 3.98 -14.04 19.98
C ALA A 228 4.38 -15.51 19.74
N ASN A 229 3.48 -16.30 19.13
CA ASN A 229 3.68 -17.72 18.83
C ASN A 229 4.12 -17.99 17.39
N LYS A 230 4.33 -16.94 16.58
CA LYS A 230 4.76 -17.03 15.18
C LYS A 230 6.20 -16.56 15.04
N THR A 231 6.87 -17.02 13.98
CA THR A 231 8.17 -16.46 13.60
C THR A 231 7.96 -15.20 12.77
N LEU A 232 8.41 -14.05 13.27
CA LEU A 232 8.36 -12.79 12.55
C LEU A 232 9.50 -12.70 11.53
N ILE A 233 9.15 -12.58 10.26
CA ILE A 233 10.08 -12.41 9.15
C ILE A 233 10.27 -10.93 8.86
N VAL A 234 11.51 -10.47 8.79
CA VAL A 234 11.86 -9.08 8.52
C VAL A 234 12.92 -9.02 7.44
N ARG A 235 12.75 -8.16 6.43
CA ARG A 235 13.73 -7.96 5.37
C ARG A 235 14.94 -7.20 5.90
N SER A 236 16.13 -7.70 5.60
CA SER A 236 17.40 -7.11 6.04
C SER A 236 17.55 -5.65 5.63
N GLU A 237 17.12 -5.33 4.40
CA GLU A 237 17.17 -4.00 3.81
C GLU A 237 16.16 -3.00 4.42
N TRP A 238 15.25 -3.46 5.28
CA TRP A 238 14.33 -2.61 6.02
C TRP A 238 14.76 -2.39 7.47
N LEU A 239 15.88 -2.96 7.90
CA LEU A 239 16.42 -2.69 9.23
C LEU A 239 17.23 -1.38 9.21
N ASP A 240 17.08 -0.59 10.25
CA ASP A 240 17.95 0.56 10.49
C ASP A 240 19.39 0.08 10.75
N GLU A 241 20.40 0.89 10.41
CA GLU A 241 21.81 0.50 10.53
C GLU A 241 22.19 0.10 11.96
N ASP A 242 21.57 0.75 12.96
CA ASP A 242 21.79 0.45 14.37
C ASP A 242 21.00 -0.78 14.86
N LEU A 243 20.05 -1.30 14.08
CA LEU A 243 19.21 -2.43 14.44
C LEU A 243 19.72 -3.72 13.76
N THR A 244 20.65 -4.39 14.44
CA THR A 244 21.22 -5.66 13.98
C THR A 244 20.41 -6.87 14.42
N GLU A 245 20.60 -8.02 13.77
CA GLU A 245 20.03 -9.28 14.24
C GLU A 245 20.34 -9.54 15.73
N SER A 246 21.52 -9.12 16.21
CA SER A 246 21.94 -9.36 17.58
C SER A 246 21.16 -8.56 18.64
N ASN A 247 20.61 -7.38 18.29
CA ASN A 247 19.94 -6.48 19.23
C ASN A 247 18.42 -6.41 19.06
N ILE A 248 17.84 -6.92 17.96
CA ILE A 248 16.38 -7.09 17.81
C ILE A 248 15.79 -7.83 19.02
N LYS A 249 16.47 -8.86 19.53
CA LYS A 249 16.02 -9.63 20.71
C LYS A 249 15.78 -8.79 21.97
N ASN A 250 16.43 -7.62 22.08
CA ASN A 250 16.29 -6.74 23.24
C ASN A 250 14.95 -6.00 23.24
N VAL A 251 14.37 -5.78 22.05
CA VAL A 251 13.12 -5.04 21.83
C VAL A 251 11.97 -5.92 21.34
N TYR A 252 12.29 -7.12 20.85
CA TYR A 252 11.35 -8.12 20.35
C TYR A 252 11.72 -9.52 20.88
N PRO A 253 11.10 -9.96 22.00
CA PRO A 253 11.48 -11.20 22.69
C PRO A 253 10.88 -12.48 22.08
N TYR A 254 10.11 -12.37 20.99
CA TYR A 254 9.45 -13.50 20.32
C TYR A 254 10.31 -14.04 19.17
N PRO A 255 10.00 -15.22 18.60
CA PRO A 255 10.76 -15.76 17.48
C PRO A 255 10.78 -14.81 16.27
N TYR A 256 11.95 -14.58 15.69
CA TYR A 256 12.12 -13.79 14.48
C TYR A 256 13.22 -14.36 13.57
N LYS A 257 13.22 -13.95 12.31
CA LYS A 257 14.25 -14.25 11.33
C LYS A 257 14.45 -13.05 10.39
N VAL A 258 15.69 -12.60 10.26
CA VAL A 258 16.08 -11.61 9.24
C VAL A 258 16.33 -12.35 7.93
N VAL A 259 15.77 -11.85 6.83
CA VAL A 259 15.79 -12.53 5.53
C VAL A 259 16.00 -11.55 4.37
N ASP A 260 16.27 -12.08 3.18
CA ASP A 260 16.22 -11.32 1.93
C ASP A 260 14.79 -11.26 1.34
N ARG A 261 14.65 -10.52 0.23
CA ARG A 261 13.37 -10.38 -0.49
C ARG A 261 12.85 -11.74 -1.00
N GLU A 262 13.69 -12.57 -1.59
CA GLU A 262 13.33 -13.86 -2.18
C GLU A 262 12.77 -14.86 -1.15
N GLU A 263 13.35 -14.89 0.05
CA GLU A 263 12.91 -15.71 1.17
C GLU A 263 11.52 -15.26 1.67
N MET A 264 11.31 -13.94 1.83
CA MET A 264 10.00 -13.40 2.21
C MET A 264 8.95 -13.72 1.15
N ASP A 265 9.26 -13.53 -0.13
CA ASP A 265 8.41 -13.90 -1.26
C ASP A 265 8.00 -15.38 -1.17
N ARG A 266 8.94 -16.28 -0.91
CA ARG A 266 8.66 -17.71 -0.79
C ARG A 266 7.75 -18.04 0.40
N ILE A 267 7.95 -17.40 1.55
CA ILE A 267 7.15 -17.64 2.77
C ILE A 267 5.72 -17.13 2.55
N VAL A 268 5.54 -15.90 2.07
CA VAL A 268 4.23 -15.29 1.84
C VAL A 268 3.46 -16.04 0.76
N MET A 269 4.13 -16.46 -0.34
CA MET A 269 3.52 -17.29 -1.38
C MET A 269 3.04 -18.66 -0.88
N LYS A 270 3.58 -19.19 0.22
CA LYS A 270 3.14 -20.46 0.81
C LYS A 270 1.95 -20.33 1.76
N GLN A 271 1.62 -19.10 2.19
CA GLN A 271 0.62 -18.85 3.23
C GLN A 271 0.88 -19.64 4.52
N ASP A 272 2.14 -19.78 4.92
CA ASP A 272 2.50 -20.61 6.06
C ASP A 272 2.13 -19.90 7.38
N ALA A 273 1.09 -20.40 8.04
CA ALA A 273 0.54 -19.84 9.28
C ALA A 273 1.52 -19.84 10.46
N LYS A 274 2.68 -20.48 10.37
CA LYS A 274 3.74 -20.39 11.38
C LYS A 274 4.47 -19.05 11.35
N TYR A 275 4.33 -18.29 10.27
CA TYR A 275 5.03 -17.04 10.05
C TYR A 275 4.10 -15.83 10.13
N ALA A 276 4.71 -14.72 10.50
CA ALA A 276 4.21 -13.37 10.26
C ALA A 276 5.31 -12.61 9.53
N TYR A 277 4.98 -11.52 8.84
CA TYR A 277 5.96 -10.72 8.13
C TYR A 277 5.79 -9.24 8.41
N ALA A 278 6.90 -8.55 8.67
CA ALA A 278 6.94 -7.13 8.93
C ALA A 278 7.09 -6.38 7.60
N VAL A 279 6.26 -5.36 7.35
CA VAL A 279 6.30 -4.55 6.12
C VAL A 279 6.15 -3.07 6.41
N VAL A 280 6.57 -2.26 5.44
CA VAL A 280 6.45 -0.81 5.50
C VAL A 280 5.57 -0.33 4.36
N LEU A 281 4.44 0.29 4.70
CA LEU A 281 3.47 0.77 3.72
C LEU A 281 3.49 2.29 3.62
N PRO A 282 3.63 2.86 2.41
CA PRO A 282 3.51 4.29 2.19
C PRO A 282 2.05 4.73 2.28
N TYR A 283 1.81 5.82 3.01
CA TYR A 283 0.52 6.46 3.15
C TYR A 283 0.61 7.93 2.71
N VAL A 284 -0.12 8.29 1.68
CA VAL A 284 -0.16 9.69 1.22
C VAL A 284 -1.07 10.50 2.12
N VAL A 285 -0.52 11.58 2.67
CA VAL A 285 -1.29 12.60 3.36
C VAL A 285 -1.32 13.84 2.48
N SER A 286 -2.53 14.21 2.09
CA SER A 286 -2.80 15.41 1.30
C SER A 286 -3.39 16.50 2.20
N SER A 287 -2.78 17.68 2.17
CA SER A 287 -3.35 18.92 2.72
C SER A 287 -3.69 19.88 1.57
N SER A 288 -4.30 21.01 1.89
CA SER A 288 -4.56 22.09 0.91
C SER A 288 -3.28 22.69 0.31
N HIS A 289 -2.12 22.51 0.97
CA HIS A 289 -0.87 23.18 0.59
C HIS A 289 0.28 22.22 0.29
N THR A 290 0.21 20.96 0.75
CA THR A 290 1.32 20.01 0.67
C THR A 290 0.81 18.58 0.55
N ASN A 291 1.42 17.78 -0.31
CA ASN A 291 1.29 16.33 -0.28
C ASN A 291 2.59 15.74 0.27
N PHE A 292 2.48 14.80 1.20
CA PHE A 292 3.63 14.08 1.73
C PHE A 292 3.28 12.61 1.94
N VAL A 293 4.32 11.77 2.03
CA VAL A 293 4.19 10.34 2.28
C VAL A 293 4.66 10.07 3.72
N LEU A 294 3.82 9.39 4.49
CA LEU A 294 4.14 8.80 5.78
C LEU A 294 4.36 7.30 5.59
N TYR A 295 5.25 6.71 6.36
CA TYR A 295 5.45 5.26 6.35
C TYR A 295 4.88 4.64 7.62
N PHE A 296 4.03 3.65 7.41
CA PHE A 296 3.40 2.89 8.48
C PHE A 296 4.03 1.51 8.49
N HIS A 297 4.45 1.08 9.67
CA HIS A 297 5.08 -0.23 9.84
C HIS A 297 4.02 -1.20 10.32
N TYR A 298 3.90 -2.34 9.66
CA TYR A 298 2.88 -3.35 9.97
C TYR A 298 3.53 -4.70 10.27
N ILE A 299 2.86 -5.49 11.10
CA ILE A 299 3.03 -6.94 11.13
C ILE A 299 1.79 -7.56 10.50
N MET A 300 1.99 -8.36 9.45
CA MET A 300 0.96 -9.09 8.74
C MET A 300 1.06 -10.58 9.05
N ASP A 301 -0.07 -11.27 9.18
CA ASP A 301 -0.08 -12.73 9.27
C ASP A 301 0.23 -13.32 7.89
N ALA A 302 1.16 -14.27 7.79
CA ALA A 302 1.52 -14.86 6.49
C ALA A 302 0.37 -15.70 5.90
N ALA A 303 -0.54 -16.22 6.73
CA ALA A 303 -1.65 -17.05 6.27
C ALA A 303 -2.65 -16.27 5.41
N ASP A 304 -3.02 -15.06 5.80
CA ASP A 304 -4.11 -14.29 5.19
C ASP A 304 -3.75 -12.83 4.87
N SER A 305 -2.53 -12.40 5.16
CA SER A 305 -2.05 -11.03 5.00
C SER A 305 -2.87 -9.97 5.76
N GLN A 306 -3.59 -10.37 6.82
CA GLN A 306 -4.28 -9.44 7.70
C GLN A 306 -3.30 -8.81 8.69
N SER A 307 -3.48 -7.52 8.94
CA SER A 307 -2.67 -6.80 9.92
C SER A 307 -2.96 -7.28 11.34
N SER A 308 -1.90 -7.52 12.10
CA SER A 308 -1.96 -7.89 13.53
C SER A 308 -1.38 -6.82 14.45
N ALA A 309 -0.45 -6.00 13.97
CA ALA A 309 0.03 -4.82 14.69
C ALA A 309 0.44 -3.74 13.68
N PHE A 310 0.43 -2.47 14.11
CA PHE A 310 1.00 -1.41 13.29
C PHE A 310 1.54 -0.24 14.11
N VAL A 311 2.53 0.45 13.57
CA VAL A 311 3.12 1.65 14.15
C VAL A 311 3.06 2.76 13.12
N LYS A 312 2.32 3.80 13.45
CA LYS A 312 2.32 5.07 12.69
C LYS A 312 3.41 6.02 13.19
N PRO A 313 3.88 6.97 12.36
CA PRO A 313 4.74 8.05 12.81
C PRO A 313 4.13 8.84 13.97
N SER A 314 4.97 9.42 14.84
CA SER A 314 4.49 10.31 15.91
C SER A 314 3.81 11.56 15.31
N GLN A 315 2.92 12.21 16.07
CA GLN A 315 2.31 13.46 15.61
C GLN A 315 3.36 14.53 15.28
N GLY A 316 4.42 14.64 16.09
CA GLY A 316 5.55 15.54 15.83
C GLY A 316 6.27 15.20 14.52
N ALA A 317 6.53 13.92 14.25
CA ALA A 317 7.14 13.48 12.99
C ALA A 317 6.21 13.74 11.79
N ALA A 318 4.91 13.52 11.94
CA ALA A 318 3.92 13.80 10.90
C ALA A 318 3.81 15.31 10.60
N MET A 319 3.81 16.15 11.64
CA MET A 319 3.86 17.61 11.47
C MET A 319 5.17 18.04 10.81
N GLY A 320 6.31 17.51 11.27
CA GLY A 320 7.62 17.78 10.67
C GLY A 320 7.67 17.38 9.20
N ALA A 321 7.09 16.23 8.83
CA ALA A 321 6.96 15.79 7.43
C ALA A 321 6.07 16.74 6.62
N ALA A 322 4.97 17.23 7.19
CA ALA A 322 4.09 18.20 6.54
C ALA A 322 4.80 19.53 6.24
N TYR A 323 5.61 20.04 7.19
CA TYR A 323 6.34 21.29 7.02
C TYR A 323 7.57 21.16 6.12
N SER A 324 8.36 20.10 6.30
CA SER A 324 9.61 19.90 5.56
C SER A 324 9.39 19.30 4.17
N GLY A 325 8.24 18.65 3.95
CA GLY A 325 8.03 17.79 2.80
C GLY A 325 8.97 16.57 2.80
N LYS A 326 9.70 16.25 3.87
CA LYS A 326 10.49 15.01 3.99
C LYS A 326 9.58 13.85 4.36
N ALA A 327 9.88 12.66 3.85
CA ALA A 327 9.12 11.47 4.22
C ALA A 327 9.52 10.99 5.63
N GLY A 328 8.66 10.19 6.27
CA GLY A 328 9.03 9.54 7.53
C GLY A 328 10.13 8.48 7.34
N HIS A 329 10.63 7.90 8.42
CA HIS A 329 11.56 6.76 8.34
C HIS A 329 10.89 5.54 7.70
N THR A 330 11.58 4.92 6.75
CA THR A 330 11.19 3.67 6.06
C THR A 330 11.72 2.43 6.76
N ASN A 331 12.66 2.58 7.70
CA ASN A 331 13.33 1.46 8.33
C ASN A 331 12.70 1.12 9.69
N PHE A 332 12.68 -0.16 10.02
CA PHE A 332 12.42 -0.64 11.35
C PHE A 332 13.56 -0.26 12.28
N THR A 333 13.21 0.44 13.35
CA THR A 333 14.12 0.86 14.43
C THR A 333 13.76 0.12 15.72
N GLU A 334 14.65 0.16 16.72
CA GLU A 334 14.36 -0.34 18.07
C GLU A 334 13.03 0.19 18.60
N LYS A 335 12.77 1.49 18.42
CA LYS A 335 11.53 2.15 18.86
C LYS A 335 10.28 1.58 18.18
N ILE A 336 10.37 1.20 16.90
CA ILE A 336 9.24 0.59 16.18
C ILE A 336 8.98 -0.81 16.72
N PHE A 337 10.02 -1.63 16.89
CA PHE A 337 9.87 -2.97 17.46
C PHE A 337 9.33 -2.96 18.88
N THR A 338 9.81 -2.06 19.75
CA THR A 338 9.28 -1.91 21.11
C THR A 338 7.78 -1.65 21.09
N LYS A 339 7.30 -0.73 20.25
CA LYS A 339 5.87 -0.42 20.12
C LYS A 339 5.04 -1.56 19.53
N MET A 340 5.63 -2.36 18.64
CA MET A 340 4.97 -3.57 18.13
C MET A 340 4.86 -4.63 19.22
N THR A 341 5.93 -4.83 20.00
CA THR A 341 5.94 -5.73 21.16
C THR A 341 4.90 -5.31 22.21
N GLU A 342 4.77 -4.01 22.48
CA GLU A 342 3.73 -3.48 23.37
C GLU A 342 2.32 -3.87 22.91
N GLN A 343 2.01 -3.72 21.61
CA GLN A 343 0.72 -4.14 21.04
C GLN A 343 0.49 -5.65 21.14
N ILE A 344 1.52 -6.46 20.87
CA ILE A 344 1.45 -7.93 21.01
C ILE A 344 1.18 -8.32 22.47
N GLN A 345 1.72 -7.57 23.42
CA GLN A 345 1.46 -7.74 24.86
C GLN A 345 0.09 -7.18 25.30
N GLY A 346 -0.71 -6.62 24.40
CA GLY A 346 -2.02 -6.02 24.71
C GLY A 346 -1.93 -4.65 25.40
N LYS A 347 -0.77 -3.99 25.38
CA LYS A 347 -0.62 -2.61 25.86
C LYS A 347 -1.18 -1.65 24.79
N LYS A 348 -1.84 -0.58 25.26
CA LYS A 348 -2.49 0.44 24.41
C LYS A 348 -1.56 1.60 24.09
#